data_AF-A0A379JJR5-F1
#
_entry.id   AF-A0A379JJR5-F1
#
_cell.length_a   1.000
_cell.length_b   1.000
_cell.length_c   1.000
_cell.angle_alpha   90.00
_cell.angle_beta   90.00
_cell.angle_gamma   90.00
#
_symmetry.space_group_name_H-M   'P 1'
#
loop_
_entity.id
_entity.type
_entity.pdbx_description
1 polymer ?
#
loop_
_entity_poly.entity_id
_entity_poly.type
_entity_poly.pdbx_seq_one_letter_code
_entity_poly.pdbx_strand_id
1 'polypeptide(L)'
;MSEPTFAHDDQLPRVPLPTLEDSCTRFLHWCAPLLTGDEYAATAAAVELMLRPDSPARALQADLERYDSTPGVGSWLDEFWPSRYLGRRDRIALNANFFFLFRDDTVLAAATAADQAERAGHW
;
A
#
# COMPACT_ATOMS: atom_id res chain seq x y z
N MET A 1 1.57 35.47 -0.03
CA MET A 1 0.34 34.65 0.04
C MET A 1 0.79 33.22 0.24
N SER A 2 0.23 32.51 1.23
CA SER A 2 0.52 31.09 1.41
C SER A 2 -0.13 30.28 0.28
N GLU A 3 0.54 29.23 -0.15
CA GLU A 3 0.04 28.30 -1.15
C GLU A 3 -1.17 27.51 -0.60
N PRO A 4 -2.23 27.27 -1.40
CA PRO A 4 -3.37 26.44 -0.98
C PRO A 4 -2.94 25.00 -0.68
N THR A 5 -3.63 24.34 0.25
CA THR A 5 -3.33 22.97 0.70
C THR A 5 -3.18 21.95 -0.43
N PHE A 6 -3.96 22.07 -1.51
CA PHE A 6 -4.02 21.11 -2.63
C PHE A 6 -3.43 21.66 -3.93
N ALA A 7 -2.61 22.70 -3.87
CA ALA A 7 -2.10 23.38 -5.05
C ALA A 7 -1.24 22.50 -5.98
N HIS A 8 -0.75 21.36 -5.48
CA HIS A 8 0.14 20.45 -6.20
C HIS A 8 -0.45 19.07 -6.47
N ASP A 9 -1.70 18.80 -6.07
CA ASP A 9 -2.29 17.46 -6.20
C ASP A 9 -2.29 16.99 -7.66
N ASP A 10 -2.62 17.89 -8.59
CA ASP A 10 -2.61 17.61 -10.04
C ASP A 10 -1.20 17.49 -10.65
N GLN A 11 -0.16 17.85 -9.89
CA GLN A 11 1.25 17.81 -10.32
C GLN A 11 1.97 16.56 -9.80
N LEU A 12 1.33 15.77 -8.94
CA LEU A 12 1.94 14.57 -8.37
C LEU A 12 2.23 13.54 -9.48
N PRO A 13 3.42 12.91 -9.47
CA PRO A 13 3.71 11.84 -10.40
C PRO A 13 2.82 10.63 -10.11
N ARG A 14 2.41 9.92 -11.17
CA ARG A 14 1.72 8.65 -11.04
C ARG A 14 2.64 7.60 -10.41
N VAL A 15 2.05 6.68 -9.65
CA VAL A 15 2.77 5.50 -9.16
C VAL A 15 3.19 4.65 -10.36
N PRO A 16 4.48 4.33 -10.54
CA PRO A 16 4.92 3.53 -11.67
C PRO A 16 4.38 2.10 -11.56
N LEU A 17 3.95 1.55 -12.70
CA LEU A 17 3.62 0.13 -12.83
C LEU A 17 4.87 -0.64 -13.26
N PRO A 18 5.44 -1.53 -12.41
CA PRO A 18 6.59 -2.34 -12.79
C PRO A 18 6.23 -3.38 -13.86
N THR A 19 7.24 -3.82 -14.61
CA THR A 19 7.08 -4.96 -15.54
C THR A 19 6.85 -6.26 -14.77
N LEU A 20 6.32 -7.27 -15.47
CA LEU A 20 6.18 -8.61 -14.91
C LEU A 20 7.55 -9.18 -14.51
N GLU A 21 8.57 -9.00 -15.36
CA GLU A 21 9.95 -9.42 -15.14
C GLU A 21 10.57 -8.79 -13.90
N ASP A 22 10.45 -7.46 -13.75
CA ASP A 22 10.99 -6.75 -12.60
C ASP A 22 10.31 -7.19 -11.31
N SER A 23 9.00 -7.40 -11.36
CA SER A 23 8.20 -7.87 -10.22
C SER A 23 8.62 -9.29 -9.81
N CYS A 24 8.74 -10.22 -10.77
CA CYS A 24 9.19 -11.59 -10.54
C CYS A 24 10.63 -11.65 -9.99
N THR A 25 11.52 -10.83 -10.53
CA THR A 25 12.92 -10.75 -10.08
C THR A 25 13.01 -10.25 -8.64
N ARG A 26 12.28 -9.17 -8.31
CA ARG A 26 12.22 -8.63 -6.94
C ARG A 26 11.59 -9.63 -5.98
N PHE A 27 10.54 -10.33 -6.40
CA PHE A 27 9.88 -11.35 -5.60
C PHE A 27 10.85 -12.45 -5.18
N LEU A 28 11.62 -13.03 -6.12
CA LEU A 28 12.62 -14.05 -5.82
C LEU A 28 13.71 -13.53 -4.87
N HIS A 29 14.21 -12.32 -5.10
CA HIS A 29 15.19 -11.71 -4.21
C HIS A 29 14.67 -11.55 -2.78
N TRP A 30 13.41 -11.11 -2.62
CA TRP A 30 12.81 -10.86 -1.31
C TRP A 30 12.44 -12.12 -0.56
N CYS A 31 11.99 -13.18 -1.26
CA CYS A 31 11.61 -14.42 -0.60
C CYS A 31 12.82 -15.32 -0.29
N ALA A 32 13.94 -15.20 -1.02
CA ALA A 32 15.13 -16.02 -0.81
C ALA A 32 15.56 -16.21 0.67
N PRO A 33 15.67 -15.16 1.52
CA PRO A 33 16.08 -15.34 2.91
C PRO A 33 15.01 -15.99 3.80
N LEU A 34 13.77 -16.15 3.32
CA LEU A 34 12.65 -16.74 4.05
C LEU A 34 12.44 -18.22 3.71
N LEU A 35 13.12 -18.73 2.69
CA LEU A 35 12.90 -20.05 2.13
C LEU A 35 14.11 -20.96 2.35
N THR A 36 13.84 -22.24 2.56
CA THR A 36 14.86 -23.29 2.41
C THR A 36 15.28 -23.43 0.93
N GLY A 37 16.37 -24.16 0.67
CA GLY A 37 16.86 -24.38 -0.69
C GLY A 37 15.82 -25.04 -1.61
N ASP A 38 15.11 -26.05 -1.10
CA ASP A 38 14.08 -26.77 -1.87
C ASP A 38 12.85 -25.89 -2.15
N GLU A 39 12.42 -25.09 -1.16
CA GLU A 39 11.31 -24.14 -1.32
C GLU A 39 11.66 -23.02 -2.31
N TYR A 40 12.89 -22.50 -2.27
CA TYR A 40 13.36 -21.52 -3.23
C TYR A 40 13.39 -22.10 -4.65
N ALA A 41 13.90 -23.33 -4.82
CA ALA A 41 13.94 -24.00 -6.12
C ALA A 41 12.52 -24.19 -6.70
N ALA A 42 11.56 -24.63 -5.88
CA ALA A 42 10.17 -24.75 -6.28
C ALA A 42 9.55 -23.38 -6.64
N THR A 43 9.86 -22.34 -5.88
CA THR A 43 9.40 -20.97 -6.12
C THR A 43 9.97 -20.40 -7.42
N ALA A 44 11.27 -20.60 -7.67
CA ALA A 44 11.94 -20.17 -8.89
C ALA A 44 11.35 -20.86 -10.13
N ALA A 45 11.10 -22.16 -10.07
CA ALA A 45 10.44 -22.88 -11.16
C ALA A 45 9.03 -22.36 -11.44
N ALA A 46 8.25 -22.00 -10.41
CA ALA A 46 6.94 -21.39 -10.58
C ALA A 46 7.02 -19.99 -11.23
N VAL A 47 8.02 -19.19 -10.85
CA VAL A 47 8.28 -17.88 -11.47
C VAL A 47 8.68 -18.03 -12.94
N GLU A 48 9.52 -19.01 -13.27
CA GLU A 48 9.87 -19.32 -14.66
C GLU A 48 8.62 -19.63 -15.49
N LEU A 49 7.70 -20.46 -14.96
CA LEU A 49 6.42 -20.74 -15.62
C LEU A 49 5.58 -19.48 -15.81
N MET A 50 5.54 -18.60 -14.79
CA MET A 50 4.81 -17.32 -14.85
C MET A 50 5.35 -16.40 -15.95
N LEU A 51 6.67 -16.42 -16.20
CA LEU A 51 7.34 -15.58 -17.19
C LEU A 51 7.28 -16.14 -18.62
N ARG A 52 6.76 -17.34 -18.85
CA ARG A 52 6.67 -17.89 -20.20
C ARG A 52 5.75 -17.05 -21.10
N PRO A 53 5.99 -17.02 -22.43
CA PRO A 53 5.14 -16.26 -23.36
C PRO A 53 3.69 -16.74 -23.39
N ASP A 54 3.44 -18.02 -23.13
CA ASP A 54 2.11 -18.66 -23.09
C ASP A 54 1.43 -18.58 -21.72
N SER A 55 2.05 -17.91 -20.74
CA SER A 55 1.51 -17.75 -19.39
C SER A 55 0.33 -16.78 -19.36
N PRO A 56 -0.75 -17.08 -18.59
CA PRO A 56 -1.86 -16.15 -18.38
C PRO A 56 -1.40 -14.86 -17.68
N ALA A 57 -0.26 -14.85 -17.00
CA ALA A 57 0.31 -13.64 -16.38
C ALA A 57 0.57 -12.52 -17.40
N ARG A 58 0.86 -12.87 -18.67
CA ARG A 58 1.03 -11.89 -19.74
C ARG A 58 -0.26 -11.13 -20.04
N ALA A 59 -1.39 -11.83 -20.09
CA ALA A 59 -2.69 -11.21 -20.27
C ALA A 59 -3.08 -10.35 -19.06
N LEU A 60 -2.83 -10.85 -17.84
CA LEU A 60 -3.11 -10.11 -16.61
C LEU A 60 -2.29 -8.81 -16.51
N GLN A 61 -1.00 -8.85 -16.86
CA GLN A 61 -0.15 -7.65 -16.92
C GLN A 61 -0.69 -6.65 -17.95
N ALA A 62 -1.07 -7.11 -19.15
CA ALA A 62 -1.62 -6.25 -20.19
C ALA A 62 -2.97 -5.63 -19.80
N ASP A 63 -3.81 -6.37 -19.06
CA ASP A 63 -5.07 -5.84 -18.53
C ASP A 63 -4.82 -4.79 -17.43
N LEU A 64 -3.78 -4.98 -16.59
CA LEU A 64 -3.37 -4.01 -15.57
C LEU A 64 -2.81 -2.72 -16.20
N GLU A 65 -1.98 -2.83 -17.25
CA GLU A 65 -1.48 -1.69 -18.02
C GLU A 65 -2.62 -0.91 -18.72
N ARG A 66 -3.63 -1.63 -19.22
CA ARG A 66 -4.83 -1.02 -19.79
C ARG A 66 -5.65 -0.28 -18.74
N TYR A 67 -5.78 -0.87 -17.55
CA TYR A 67 -6.45 -0.22 -16.43
C TYR A 67 -5.71 1.04 -15.97
N ASP A 68 -4.39 0.97 -15.77
CA ASP A 68 -3.57 2.12 -15.38
C ASP A 68 -3.72 3.29 -16.39
N SER A 69 -3.74 2.98 -17.69
CA SER A 69 -3.89 4.01 -18.74
C SER A 69 -5.31 4.56 -18.92
N THR A 70 -6.31 4.08 -18.17
CA THR A 70 -7.70 4.53 -18.30
C THR A 70 -7.87 5.96 -17.76
N PRO A 71 -8.54 6.88 -18.52
CA PRO A 71 -8.80 8.23 -18.03
C PRO A 71 -9.55 8.25 -16.69
N GLY A 72 -9.05 9.02 -15.73
CA GLY A 72 -9.61 9.11 -14.38
C GLY A 72 -9.04 8.12 -13.36
N VAL A 73 -8.25 7.12 -13.79
CA VAL A 73 -7.46 6.29 -12.87
C VAL A 73 -6.22 7.09 -12.45
N GLY A 74 -6.14 7.46 -11.16
CA GLY A 74 -5.00 8.17 -10.58
C GLY A 74 -3.81 7.26 -10.31
N SER A 75 -4.08 6.10 -9.68
CA SER A 75 -3.13 5.02 -9.52
C SER A 75 -3.76 3.67 -9.85
N TRP A 76 -3.01 2.79 -10.52
CA TRP A 76 -3.39 1.39 -10.69
C TRP A 76 -3.65 0.65 -9.37
N LEU A 77 -3.21 1.18 -8.22
CA LEU A 77 -3.41 0.60 -6.89
C LEU A 77 -4.73 1.00 -6.21
N ASP A 78 -5.41 2.05 -6.68
CA ASP A 78 -6.48 2.70 -5.91
C ASP A 78 -7.65 1.75 -5.58
N GLU A 79 -8.05 0.91 -6.54
CA GLU A 79 -9.13 -0.07 -6.35
C GLU A 79 -8.75 -1.24 -5.44
N PHE A 80 -7.46 -1.53 -5.29
CA PHE A 80 -7.00 -2.66 -4.48
C PHE A 80 -7.13 -2.37 -2.98
N TRP A 81 -6.94 -1.13 -2.54
CA TRP A 81 -6.95 -0.75 -1.12
C TRP A 81 -8.30 -0.91 -0.42
N PRO A 82 -9.43 -0.46 -0.98
CA PRO A 82 -10.75 -0.73 -0.42
C PRO A 82 -10.97 -2.22 -0.19
N SER A 83 -10.64 -3.07 -1.16
CA SER A 83 -10.80 -4.54 -1.02
C SER A 83 -9.94 -5.10 0.12
N ARG A 84 -8.72 -4.60 0.28
CA ARG A 84 -7.77 -5.08 1.29
C ARG A 84 -8.18 -4.75 2.72
N TYR A 85 -8.81 -3.60 2.95
CA TYR A 85 -9.23 -3.14 4.27
C TYR A 85 -10.69 -3.47 4.58
N LEU A 86 -11.59 -3.32 3.60
CA LEU A 86 -13.03 -3.56 3.77
C LEU A 86 -13.45 -5.00 3.48
N GLY A 87 -12.61 -5.78 2.81
CA GLY A 87 -12.88 -7.20 2.52
C GLY A 87 -12.58 -8.15 3.68
N ARG A 88 -11.81 -7.73 4.69
CA ARG A 88 -11.47 -8.56 5.85
C ARG A 88 -12.55 -8.52 6.93
N ARG A 89 -12.69 -9.63 7.66
CA ARG A 89 -13.66 -9.79 8.76
C ARG A 89 -13.03 -9.83 10.14
N ASP A 90 -11.71 -9.69 10.22
CA ASP A 90 -10.97 -9.67 11.49
C ASP A 90 -11.26 -8.40 12.28
N ARG A 91 -11.08 -8.46 13.61
CA ARG A 91 -11.33 -7.31 14.48
C ARG A 91 -10.35 -6.18 14.16
N ILE A 92 -10.88 -5.02 13.76
CA ILE A 92 -10.07 -3.86 13.39
C ILE A 92 -9.27 -3.27 14.56
N ALA A 93 -9.78 -3.41 15.79
CA ALA A 93 -9.17 -2.81 16.99
C ALA A 93 -7.73 -3.30 17.25
N LEU A 94 -7.40 -4.53 16.84
CA LEU A 94 -6.05 -5.09 16.96
C LEU A 94 -5.34 -5.19 15.62
N ASN A 95 -6.06 -5.49 14.55
CA ASN A 95 -5.46 -5.91 13.28
C ASN A 95 -5.32 -4.78 12.25
N ALA A 96 -5.85 -3.59 12.52
CA ALA A 96 -5.82 -2.47 11.57
C ALA A 96 -5.59 -1.11 12.24
N ASN A 97 -6.25 -0.84 13.37
CA ASN A 97 -6.15 0.44 14.04
C ASN A 97 -4.79 0.58 14.76
N PHE A 98 -4.12 1.70 14.52
CA PHE A 98 -2.96 2.13 15.29
C PHE A 98 -3.30 3.44 16.00
N PHE A 99 -2.57 3.75 17.08
CA PHE A 99 -2.74 5.00 17.82
C PHE A 99 -1.39 5.63 18.07
N PHE A 100 -1.39 6.96 18.21
CA PHE A 100 -0.23 7.73 18.64
C PHE A 100 -0.44 8.13 20.09
N LEU A 101 0.59 7.92 20.91
CA LEU A 101 0.66 8.47 22.26
C LEU A 101 1.58 9.69 22.21
N PHE A 102 1.04 10.86 22.53
CA PHE A 102 1.83 12.09 22.61
C PHE A 102 2.59 12.15 23.92
N ARG A 103 3.72 12.84 23.92
CA ARG A 103 4.51 13.07 25.14
C ARG A 103 3.81 14.10 26.03
N ASP A 104 3.92 13.89 27.33
CA ASP A 104 3.32 14.74 28.36
C ASP A 104 3.92 16.15 28.42
N ASP A 105 5.09 16.36 27.83
CA ASP A 105 5.82 17.64 27.81
C ASP A 105 5.52 18.52 26.58
N THR A 106 4.53 18.15 25.77
CA THR A 106 4.11 18.93 24.60
C THR A 106 3.10 20.01 24.97
N VAL A 107 3.00 21.07 24.17
CA VAL A 107 1.91 22.08 24.31
C VAL A 107 0.53 21.41 24.26
N LEU A 108 0.38 20.37 23.44
CA LEU A 108 -0.85 19.57 23.34
C LEU A 108 -1.15 18.81 24.64
N ALA A 109 -0.13 18.29 25.32
CA ALA A 109 -0.29 17.63 26.62
C ALA A 109 -0.40 18.62 27.79
N ALA A 110 0.29 19.76 27.77
CA ALA A 110 0.10 20.83 28.76
C ALA A 110 -1.30 21.46 28.67
N ALA A 111 -1.89 21.48 27.46
CA ALA A 111 -3.29 21.85 27.25
C ALA A 111 -4.30 20.80 27.75
N THR A 112 -3.84 19.61 28.18
CA THR A 112 -4.68 18.60 28.85
C THR A 112 -4.83 18.87 30.35
N ALA A 113 -5.19 20.10 30.73
CA ALA A 113 -5.54 20.41 32.11
C ALA A 113 -6.69 19.49 32.62
N ALA A 114 -6.76 19.34 33.94
CA ALA A 114 -7.32 18.22 34.69
C ALA A 114 -8.79 17.78 34.42
N ASP A 115 -9.56 18.49 33.60
CA ASP A 115 -10.95 18.17 33.30
C ASP A 115 -11.14 17.64 31.87
N GLN A 116 -11.57 16.37 31.77
CA GLN A 116 -11.86 15.73 30.49
C GLN A 116 -13.04 16.36 29.74
N ALA A 117 -13.95 17.04 30.43
CA ALA A 117 -15.11 17.70 29.83
C ALA A 117 -14.72 18.98 29.08
N GLU A 118 -13.85 19.82 29.65
CA GLU A 118 -13.31 21.01 28.96
C GLU A 118 -12.51 20.59 27.71
N ARG A 119 -11.70 19.51 27.81
CA ARG A 119 -10.94 18.97 26.67
C ARG A 119 -11.82 18.58 25.48
N ALA A 120 -12.96 17.93 25.71
CA ALA A 120 -13.85 17.50 24.62
C ALA A 120 -14.57 18.69 23.94
N GLY A 121 -14.72 19.82 24.64
CA GLY A 121 -15.40 21.02 24.13
C GLY A 121 -14.53 21.98 23.30
N HIS A 122 -13.21 21.78 23.28
CA HIS A 122 -12.26 22.62 22.53
C HIS A 122 -11.78 22.01 21.20
N TRP A 123 -12.30 20.83 20.82
CA TRP A 123 -12.11 20.22 19.50
C TRP A 123 -13.16 20.68 18.50
#